data_AF-A0A2B5GZJ3-F1
#
_entry.id   AF-A0A2B5GZJ3-F1
#
_cell.length_a   1.000
_cell.length_b   1.000
_cell.length_c   1.000
_cell.angle_alpha   90.00
_cell.angle_beta   90.00
_cell.angle_gamma   90.00
#
_symmetry.space_group_name_H-M   'P 1'
#
loop_
_entity.id
_entity.type
_entity.pdbx_description
1 polymer ?
#
loop_
_entity_poly.entity_id
_entity_poly.type
_entity_poly.pdbx_seq_one_letter_code
_entity_poly.pdbx_strand_id
1 'polypeptide(L)'
;MKNKAWLYVILTCIFEVFWVFGFNTAHAWWHWAIILGIIVVDFHMLSKACEHLATGTVYAVFAGAGTVGTFLMDVFLFGGSFSLGKLFFIVMIVAGVIGLKLADNKEVEEEVMKGAA
;
A
#
# COMPACT_ATOMS: atom_id res chain seq x y z
N MET A 1 0.05 14.33 15.28
CA MET A 1 0.57 14.35 13.90
C MET A 1 0.58 12.97 13.23
N LYS A 2 0.77 11.86 13.97
CA LYS A 2 0.68 10.47 13.45
C LYS A 2 -0.65 10.12 12.75
N ASN A 3 -1.81 10.63 13.21
CA ASN A 3 -3.11 10.35 12.58
C ASN A 3 -3.21 10.86 11.13
N LYS A 4 -2.53 11.98 10.80
CA LYS A 4 -2.51 12.52 9.43
C LYS A 4 -1.65 11.64 8.51
N ALA A 5 -0.57 11.05 9.03
CA ALA A 5 0.29 10.15 8.27
C ALA A 5 -0.44 8.87 7.84
N TRP A 6 -1.19 8.25 8.75
CA TRP A 6 -2.03 7.08 8.42
C TRP A 6 -3.14 7.40 7.42
N LEU A 7 -3.66 8.64 7.43
CA LEU A 7 -4.58 9.09 6.39
C LEU A 7 -3.89 9.10 5.02
N TYR A 8 -2.66 9.62 4.92
CA TYR A 8 -1.88 9.55 3.68
C TYR A 8 -1.62 8.11 3.22
N VAL A 9 -1.35 7.17 4.15
CA VAL A 9 -1.21 5.74 3.84
C VAL A 9 -2.49 5.17 3.22
N ILE A 10 -3.65 5.47 3.81
CA ILE A 10 -4.93 4.98 3.27
C ILE A 10 -5.21 5.58 1.89
N LEU A 11 -4.96 6.88 1.71
CA LEU A 11 -5.14 7.53 0.41
C LEU A 11 -4.23 6.93 -0.65
N THR A 12 -2.95 6.70 -0.35
CA THR A 12 -2.02 6.13 -1.34
C THR A 12 -2.43 4.70 -1.74
N CYS A 13 -2.85 3.86 -0.80
CA CYS A 13 -3.39 2.53 -1.12
C CYS A 13 -4.64 2.60 -2.03
N ILE A 14 -5.49 3.61 -1.87
CA ILE A 14 -6.67 3.79 -2.72
C ILE A 14 -6.24 4.24 -4.13
N PHE A 15 -5.36 5.23 -4.22
CA PHE A 15 -4.82 5.70 -5.50
C PHE A 15 -4.08 4.60 -6.25
N GLU A 16 -3.36 3.73 -5.53
CA GLU A 16 -2.72 2.54 -6.06
C GLU A 16 -3.69 1.67 -6.85
N VAL A 17 -4.81 1.29 -6.22
CA VAL A 17 -5.82 0.45 -6.88
C VAL A 17 -6.36 1.13 -8.14
N PHE A 18 -6.55 2.46 -8.13
CA PHE A 18 -7.04 3.19 -9.30
C PHE A 18 -6.06 3.19 -10.47
N TRP A 19 -4.76 3.45 -10.24
CA TRP A 19 -3.80 3.45 -11.35
C TRP A 19 -3.45 2.04 -11.82
N VAL A 20 -3.45 1.04 -10.93
CA VAL A 20 -3.31 -0.39 -11.29
C VAL A 20 -4.51 -0.87 -12.12
N PHE A 21 -5.72 -0.43 -11.78
CA PHE A 21 -6.90 -0.67 -12.62
C PHE A 21 -6.73 -0.05 -14.01
N GLY A 22 -6.20 1.17 -14.05
CA GLY A 22 -5.87 1.87 -15.29
C GLY A 22 -4.96 1.07 -16.21
N PHE A 23 -3.96 0.36 -15.68
CA PHE A 23 -3.08 -0.47 -16.50
C PHE A 23 -3.79 -1.59 -17.27
N ASN A 24 -4.87 -2.14 -16.72
CA ASN A 24 -5.64 -3.18 -17.38
C ASN A 24 -6.71 -2.63 -18.34
N THR A 25 -7.04 -1.34 -18.26
CA THR A 25 -8.14 -0.72 -19.02
C THR A 25 -7.69 0.37 -20.01
N ALA A 26 -6.44 0.79 -19.95
CA ALA A 26 -5.90 1.84 -20.80
C ALA A 26 -5.66 1.36 -22.25
N HIS A 27 -6.59 1.71 -23.14
CA HIS A 27 -6.48 1.39 -24.58
C HIS A 27 -6.04 2.56 -25.47
N ALA A 28 -6.03 3.79 -24.95
CA ALA A 28 -5.73 5.00 -25.73
C ALA A 28 -4.58 5.76 -25.08
N TRP A 29 -3.82 6.50 -25.88
CA TRP A 29 -2.62 7.20 -25.42
C TRP A 29 -2.91 8.23 -24.32
N TRP A 30 -4.07 8.90 -24.35
CA TRP A 30 -4.44 9.86 -23.31
C TRP A 30 -4.80 9.21 -21.97
N HIS A 31 -5.23 7.94 -21.96
CA HIS A 31 -5.50 7.22 -20.70
C HIS A 31 -4.21 7.08 -19.88
N TRP A 32 -3.09 6.84 -20.56
CA TRP A 32 -1.77 6.78 -19.92
C TRP A 32 -1.34 8.12 -19.31
N ALA A 33 -1.70 9.25 -19.93
CA ALA A 33 -1.43 10.57 -19.35
C ALA A 33 -2.19 10.78 -18.03
N ILE A 34 -3.44 10.32 -17.96
CA ILE A 34 -4.25 10.38 -16.73
C ILE A 34 -3.66 9.47 -15.65
N ILE A 35 -3.32 8.23 -16.01
CA ILE A 35 -2.71 7.25 -15.10
C ILE A 35 -1.40 7.79 -14.53
N LEU A 36 -0.55 8.36 -15.38
CA LEU A 36 0.72 8.95 -14.95
C LEU A 36 0.50 10.13 -13.98
N GLY A 37 -0.52 10.96 -14.23
CA GLY A 37 -0.94 12.01 -13.30
C GLY A 37 -1.36 11.45 -11.92
N ILE A 38 -2.13 10.37 -11.91
CA ILE A 38 -2.54 9.69 -10.67
C ILE A 38 -1.32 9.12 -9.94
N ILE A 39 -0.40 8.45 -10.64
CA ILE A 39 0.82 7.89 -10.05
C ILE A 39 1.66 8.99 -9.39
N VAL A 40 1.82 10.15 -10.03
CA VAL A 40 2.59 11.26 -9.46
C VAL A 40 1.95 11.75 -8.14
N VAL A 41 0.63 11.89 -8.11
CA VAL A 41 -0.11 12.28 -6.89
C VAL A 41 0.02 11.20 -5.80
N ASP A 42 -0.09 9.94 -6.20
CA ASP A 42 0.03 8.79 -5.31
C ASP A 42 1.40 8.75 -4.61
N PHE A 43 2.48 8.85 -5.39
CA PHE A 43 3.84 8.89 -4.86
C PHE A 43 4.11 10.12 -3.99
N HIS A 44 3.45 11.25 -4.27
CA HIS A 44 3.52 12.41 -3.39
C HIS A 44 2.88 12.13 -2.02
N MET A 45 1.72 11.46 -2.00
CA MET A 45 1.07 11.03 -0.75
C MET A 45 1.90 9.99 0.01
N LEU A 46 2.48 9.02 -0.70
CA LEU A 46 3.37 8.02 -0.13
C LEU A 46 4.58 8.68 0.54
N SER A 47 5.21 9.65 -0.15
CA SER A 47 6.32 10.43 0.40
C SER A 47 5.91 11.18 1.67
N LYS A 48 4.71 11.78 1.70
CA LYS A 48 4.16 12.44 2.88
C LYS A 48 3.88 11.50 4.05
N ALA A 49 3.51 10.25 3.77
CA ALA A 49 3.37 9.24 4.82
C ALA A 49 4.73 8.87 5.43
N CYS A 50 5.76 8.72 4.59
CA CYS A 50 7.13 8.40 5.02
C CYS A 50 7.82 9.52 5.81
N GLU A 51 7.34 10.78 5.74
CA GLU A 51 7.85 11.87 6.61
C GLU A 51 7.55 11.63 8.11
N HIS A 52 6.62 10.74 8.44
CA HIS A 52 6.09 10.58 9.80
C HIS A 52 5.99 9.14 10.29
N LEU A 53 6.15 8.16 9.39
CA LEU A 53 6.12 6.74 9.66
C LEU A 53 7.37 6.12 9.06
N ALA A 54 7.85 4.99 9.63
CA ALA A 54 9.00 4.33 9.05
C ALA A 54 8.67 3.85 7.63
N THR A 55 9.58 4.13 6.69
CA THR A 55 9.43 3.80 5.27
C THR A 55 9.14 2.31 5.06
N GLY A 56 9.74 1.42 5.88
CA GLY A 56 9.49 -0.02 5.83
C GLY A 56 8.02 -0.37 6.10
N THR A 57 7.44 0.19 7.15
CA THR A 57 6.01 -0.01 7.49
C THR A 57 5.10 0.55 6.41
N VAL A 58 5.37 1.77 5.91
CA VAL A 58 4.56 2.39 4.86
C VAL A 58 4.58 1.54 3.58
N TYR A 59 5.77 1.14 3.14
CA TYR A 59 5.93 0.34 1.93
C TYR A 59 5.32 -1.05 2.06
N ALA A 60 5.42 -1.69 3.23
CA ALA A 60 4.78 -2.97 3.48
C ALA A 60 3.25 -2.86 3.37
N VAL A 61 2.65 -1.83 3.97
CA VAL A 61 1.19 -1.60 3.87
C VAL A 61 0.78 -1.30 2.43
N PHE A 62 1.55 -0.46 1.71
CA PHE A 62 1.33 -0.16 0.30
C PHE A 62 1.36 -1.44 -0.54
N ALA A 63 2.45 -2.19 -0.53
CA ALA A 63 2.59 -3.43 -1.30
C ALA A 63 1.53 -4.49 -0.93
N GLY A 64 1.17 -4.60 0.35
CA GLY A 64 0.12 -5.49 0.81
C GLY A 64 -1.27 -5.11 0.28
N ALA A 65 -1.60 -3.82 0.36
CA ALA A 65 -2.87 -3.30 -0.16
C ALA A 65 -2.97 -3.45 -1.68
N GLY A 66 -1.91 -3.10 -2.43
CA GLY A 66 -1.85 -3.30 -3.88
C GLY A 66 -2.00 -4.76 -4.29
N THR A 67 -1.37 -5.68 -3.56
CA THR A 67 -1.51 -7.12 -3.79
C THR A 67 -2.96 -7.59 -3.60
N VAL A 68 -3.58 -7.21 -2.48
CA VAL A 68 -4.99 -7.56 -2.19
C VAL A 68 -5.92 -6.93 -3.23
N GLY A 69 -5.74 -5.64 -3.53
CA GLY A 69 -6.54 -4.90 -4.50
C GLY A 69 -6.46 -5.51 -5.89
N THR A 70 -5.25 -5.83 -6.35
CA THR A 70 -5.04 -6.46 -7.67
C THR A 70 -5.70 -7.83 -7.74
N PHE A 71 -5.59 -8.65 -6.69
CA PHE A 71 -6.28 -9.94 -6.65
C PHE A 71 -7.80 -9.80 -6.69
N LEU A 72 -8.37 -8.84 -5.95
CA LEU A 72 -9.80 -8.57 -6.00
C LEU A 72 -10.23 -8.10 -7.40
N MET A 73 -9.46 -7.22 -8.04
CA MET A 73 -9.74 -6.79 -9.42
C MET A 73 -9.67 -7.95 -10.42
N ASP A 74 -8.66 -8.82 -10.31
CA ASP A 74 -8.51 -10.03 -11.13
C ASP A 74 -9.78 -10.89 -11.06
N VAL A 75 -10.24 -11.19 -9.84
CA VAL A 75 -11.40 -12.07 -9.61
C VAL A 75 -12.74 -11.42 -10.00
N PHE A 76 -12.96 -10.15 -9.64
CA PHE A 76 -14.27 -9.51 -9.78
C PHE A 76 -14.46 -8.72 -11.08
N LEU A 77 -13.40 -8.10 -11.62
CA LEU A 77 -13.50 -7.19 -12.77
C LEU A 77 -12.99 -7.84 -14.05
N PHE A 78 -11.92 -8.63 -13.97
CA PHE A 78 -11.27 -9.21 -15.15
C PHE A 78 -11.65 -10.67 -15.42
N GLY A 79 -12.52 -11.26 -14.58
CA GLY A 79 -12.99 -12.63 -14.74
C GLY A 79 -11.90 -13.69 -14.55
N GLY A 80 -10.82 -13.33 -13.85
CA GLY A 80 -9.72 -14.21 -13.51
C GLY A 80 -10.14 -15.36 -12.59
N SER A 81 -9.36 -16.44 -12.61
CA SER A 81 -9.66 -17.61 -11.79
C SER A 81 -9.31 -17.39 -10.31
N PHE A 82 -10.28 -17.69 -9.44
CA PHE A 82 -10.05 -17.71 -8.00
C PHE A 82 -9.15 -18.90 -7.63
N SER A 83 -7.88 -18.61 -7.32
CA SER A 83 -6.92 -19.63 -6.89
C SER A 83 -6.75 -19.60 -5.38
N LEU A 84 -7.08 -20.71 -4.72
CA LEU A 84 -6.83 -20.92 -3.29
C LEU A 84 -5.34 -20.75 -2.94
N GLY A 85 -4.44 -21.13 -3.86
CA GLY A 85 -3.00 -20.93 -3.71
C GLY A 85 -2.62 -19.44 -3.68
N LYS A 86 -3.17 -18.63 -4.61
CA LYS A 86 -2.98 -17.17 -4.59
C LYS A 86 -3.47 -16.58 -3.26
N LEU A 87 -4.65 -16.97 -2.81
CA LEU A 87 -5.22 -16.49 -1.55
C LEU A 87 -4.31 -16.79 -0.35
N PHE A 88 -3.75 -18.00 -0.27
CA PHE A 88 -2.83 -18.39 0.80
C PHE A 88 -1.61 -17.45 0.88
N PHE A 89 -0.96 -17.17 -0.24
CA PHE A 89 0.19 -16.26 -0.28
C PHE A 89 -0.19 -14.81 0.03
N ILE A 90 -1.36 -14.35 -0.40
CA ILE A 90 -1.87 -13.02 -0.05
C ILE A 90 -2.05 -12.89 1.47
N VAL A 91 -2.64 -13.90 2.12
CA VAL A 91 -2.78 -13.92 3.58
C VAL A 91 -1.40 -13.88 4.26
N MET A 92 -0.41 -14.61 3.72
CA MET A 92 0.96 -14.58 4.24
C MET A 92 1.63 -13.20 4.09
N ILE A 93 1.42 -12.52 2.96
CA ILE A 93 1.87 -11.14 2.76
C ILE A 93 1.24 -10.22 3.81
N VAL A 94 -0.08 -10.26 3.96
CA VAL A 94 -0.81 -9.43 4.93
C VAL A 94 -0.32 -9.70 6.36
N ALA A 95 -0.08 -10.96 6.72
CA ALA A 95 0.51 -11.31 8.02
C ALA A 95 1.92 -10.71 8.20
N GLY A 96 2.77 -10.75 7.17
CA GLY A 96 4.08 -10.12 7.17
C GLY A 96 4.02 -8.60 7.35
N VAL A 97 3.07 -7.93 6.68
CA VAL A 97 2.84 -6.48 6.83
C VAL A 97 2.45 -6.11 8.26
N ILE A 98 1.53 -6.89 8.86
CA ILE A 98 1.13 -6.69 10.26
C ILE A 98 2.31 -6.93 11.20
N GLY A 99 3.09 -7.98 10.96
CA GLY A 99 4.29 -8.29 11.72
C GLY A 99 5.32 -7.15 11.69
N LEU A 100 5.59 -6.59 10.51
CA LEU A 100 6.51 -5.47 10.35
C LEU A 100 6.03 -4.24 11.11
N LYS A 101 4.75 -3.88 10.98
CA LYS A 101 4.15 -2.76 11.72
C LYS A 101 4.27 -2.91 13.24
N LEU A 102 4.13 -4.14 13.75
CA LEU A 102 4.25 -4.42 15.19
C LEU A 102 5.70 -4.32 15.68
N ALA A 103 6.65 -4.80 14.88
CA ALA A 103 8.08 -4.70 15.19
C ALA A 103 8.54 -3.23 15.23
N ASP A 104 8.10 -2.44 14.25
CA ASP A 104 8.44 -1.03 14.11
C ASP A 104 7.92 -0.17 15.28
N ASN A 105 6.78 -0.53 15.88
CA ASN A 105 6.30 0.15 17.10
C ASN A 105 7.13 -0.20 18.34
N LYS A 106 7.76 -1.39 18.41
CA LYS A 106 8.60 -1.76 19.56
C LYS A 106 9.92 -0.99 19.59
N GLU A 107 10.55 -0.77 18.43
CA GLU A 107 11.80 -0.01 18.35
C GLU A 107 11.62 1.45 18.83
N VAL A 108 10.50 2.08 18.48
CA VAL A 108 10.15 3.44 18.93
C VAL A 108 9.94 3.50 20.45
N GLU A 109 9.35 2.46 21.05
CA GLU A 109 9.10 2.41 22.50
C GLU A 109 10.40 2.17 23.29
N GLU A 110 11.32 1.34 22.76
CA GLU A 110 12.65 1.13 23.36
C GLU A 110 13.56 2.36 23.31
N GLU A 111 13.57 3.13 22.22
CA GLU A 111 14.34 4.38 22.15
C GLU A 111 13.84 5.44 23.15
N VAL A 112 12.52 5.57 23.31
CA VAL A 112 11.93 6.49 24.29
C VAL A 112 12.31 6.11 25.72
N MET A 113 12.32 4.81 26.04
CA MET A 113 12.72 4.32 27.35
C MET A 113 14.22 4.49 27.64
N LYS A 114 15.08 4.36 26.62
CA LYS A 114 16.53 4.58 26.75
C LYS A 114 16.93 6.06 26.81
N GLY A 115 16.19 6.95 26.15
CA GLY A 115 16.43 8.40 26.20
C GLY A 115 15.84 9.10 27.43
N ALA A 116 14.96 8.41 28.18
CA ALA A 116 14.37 8.90 29.42
C ALA A 116 15.10 8.43 30.70
N ALA A 117 16.15 7.61 30.55
CA ALA A 117 17.06 7.16 31.61
C ALA A 117 18.38 7.94 31.56
#